data_AF-A0A6C0EJ40-F1
#
_entry.id   AF-A0A6C0EJ40-F1
#
_cell.length_a   1.000
_cell.length_b   1.000
_cell.length_c   1.000
_cell.angle_alpha   90.00
_cell.angle_beta   90.00
_cell.angle_gamma   90.00
#
_symmetry.space_group_name_H-M   'P 1'
#
loop_
_entity.id
_entity.type
_entity.pdbx_description
1 polymer ?
#
loop_
_entity_poly.entity_id
_entity_poly.type
_entity_poly.pdbx_seq_one_letter_code
_entity_poly.pdbx_strand_id
1 'polypeptide(L)'
;MKYFYGQIPIILCCSHNGKLKLDIPIRSGKNSIIKNDQYTVPLSNNIIDQIYKTIGVKPYYIYNTVHRKYLDLNRACNVGAETKISKKYWDEFHTILSDLIEHCIERHKHCLLLDLHGNNQTENSIQLGYGISKKCVLNYKDLDKSTLKNLNQFYDPKSLIYMENSLSFGFRQFDVFPKSIINKLGTQLYYDGGYIIKTYSEKYNIDSIQIEISKNLRKENLEQLSTEFAKSIILFYFINYYPIFLKNN
;
A
#
# COMPACT_ATOMS: atom_id res chain seq x y z
N MET A 1 18.07 -2.87 -0.73
CA MET A 1 16.71 -3.03 -0.16
C MET A 1 16.74 -4.08 0.94
N LYS A 2 15.68 -4.23 1.74
CA LYS A 2 15.54 -5.36 2.69
C LYS A 2 14.15 -5.96 2.59
N TYR A 3 14.04 -7.25 2.86
CA TYR A 3 12.78 -7.99 2.78
C TYR A 3 12.82 -9.25 3.66
N PHE A 4 11.65 -9.85 3.89
CA PHE A 4 11.52 -11.21 4.43
C PHE A 4 10.17 -11.83 4.02
N TYR A 5 10.11 -13.16 3.98
CA TYR A 5 8.89 -13.92 3.73
C TYR A 5 8.02 -13.99 5.00
N GLY A 6 6.70 -13.81 4.83
CA GLY A 6 5.72 -13.86 5.92
C GLY A 6 5.03 -15.22 6.05
N GLN A 7 4.09 -15.31 6.99
CA GLN A 7 3.25 -16.49 7.21
C GLN A 7 1.76 -16.24 6.93
N ILE A 8 1.36 -15.00 6.65
CA ILE A 8 0.00 -14.61 6.26
C ILE A 8 0.04 -13.92 4.90
N PRO A 9 -1.05 -14.00 4.10
CA PRO A 9 -1.07 -13.56 2.71
C PRO A 9 -1.22 -12.05 2.51
N ILE A 10 -0.39 -11.30 3.24
CA ILE A 10 -0.34 -9.85 3.24
C ILE A 10 1.11 -9.46 3.00
N ILE A 11 1.35 -8.60 2.01
CA ILE A 11 2.67 -7.99 1.76
C ILE A 11 2.57 -6.52 2.14
N LEU A 12 3.43 -6.07 3.05
CA LEU A 12 3.67 -4.65 3.27
C LEU A 12 4.85 -4.19 2.40
N CYS A 13 4.64 -3.13 1.63
CA CYS A 13 5.63 -2.53 0.74
C CYS A 13 5.92 -1.08 1.14
N CYS A 14 7.19 -0.70 1.23
CA CYS A 14 7.63 0.67 1.53
C CYS A 14 8.73 1.12 0.56
N SER A 15 8.37 1.89 -0.46
CA SER A 15 9.29 2.22 -1.57
C SER A 15 10.09 3.53 -1.37
N HIS A 16 9.67 4.45 -0.49
CA HIS A 16 10.14 5.85 -0.51
C HIS A 16 10.80 6.40 0.77
N ASN A 17 11.26 5.56 1.71
CA ASN A 17 11.94 6.02 2.93
C ASN A 17 13.45 5.70 3.00
N GLY A 18 14.05 5.24 1.90
CA GLY A 18 15.46 4.87 1.85
C GLY A 18 16.41 6.04 2.12
N LYS A 19 17.50 5.82 2.86
CA LYS A 19 18.49 6.86 3.21
C LYS A 19 19.81 6.74 2.43
N LEU A 20 20.04 5.62 1.74
CA LEU A 20 21.24 5.39 0.95
C LEU A 20 21.29 6.38 -0.20
N LYS A 21 22.40 7.12 -0.28
CA LYS A 21 22.70 7.97 -1.41
C LYS A 21 23.53 7.18 -2.42
N LEU A 22 23.21 7.35 -3.69
CA LEU A 22 23.96 6.77 -4.78
C LEU A 22 24.86 7.84 -5.40
N ASP A 23 26.03 7.43 -5.90
CA ASP A 23 26.92 8.27 -6.66
C ASP A 23 26.46 8.38 -8.12
N ILE A 24 25.28 8.95 -8.30
CA ILE A 24 24.64 9.24 -9.59
C ILE A 24 23.89 10.57 -9.51
N PRO A 25 23.57 11.21 -10.65
CA PRO A 25 22.72 12.39 -10.65
C PRO A 25 21.36 12.16 -9.98
N ILE A 26 20.81 13.21 -9.37
CA ILE A 26 19.42 13.24 -8.91
C ILE A 26 18.52 13.17 -10.15
N ARG A 27 17.43 12.40 -10.07
CA ARG A 27 16.44 12.32 -11.15
C ARG A 27 15.87 13.70 -11.45
N SER A 28 15.84 14.07 -12.72
CA SER A 28 15.43 15.41 -13.17
C SER A 28 14.20 15.41 -14.07
N GLY A 29 13.63 14.24 -14.37
CA GLY A 29 12.43 14.12 -15.20
C GLY A 29 11.26 15.00 -14.73
N LYS A 30 10.45 15.47 -15.69
CA LYS A 30 9.26 16.30 -15.43
C LYS A 30 8.35 15.62 -14.39
N ASN A 31 7.95 16.36 -13.37
CA ASN A 31 7.15 15.89 -12.21
C ASN A 31 7.86 14.89 -11.28
N SER A 32 9.19 14.82 -11.29
CA SER A 32 9.94 13.99 -10.35
C SER A 32 9.76 14.47 -8.91
N ILE A 33 9.15 13.62 -8.09
CA ILE A 33 9.12 13.81 -6.65
C ILE A 33 10.43 13.26 -6.08
N ILE A 34 11.23 14.14 -5.49
CA ILE A 34 12.55 13.80 -4.95
C ILE A 34 12.56 13.64 -3.42
N LYS A 35 11.52 14.13 -2.73
CA LYS A 35 11.43 14.07 -1.28
C LYS A 35 11.00 12.66 -0.85
N ASN A 36 11.65 12.14 0.17
CA ASN A 36 11.27 10.88 0.80
C ASN A 36 9.99 11.01 1.62
N ASP A 37 9.32 9.86 1.75
CA ASP A 37 8.15 9.67 2.60
C ASP A 37 8.67 9.40 4.02
N GLN A 38 9.06 10.45 4.74
CA GLN A 38 9.72 10.35 6.06
C GLN A 38 8.91 9.51 7.07
N TYR A 39 9.53 8.61 7.83
CA TYR A 39 8.88 7.75 8.84
C TYR A 39 8.02 6.58 8.34
N THR A 40 7.88 6.33 7.02
CA THR A 40 7.10 5.14 6.57
C THR A 40 7.76 3.81 6.90
N VAL A 41 9.10 3.69 6.84
CA VAL A 41 9.77 2.44 7.27
C VAL A 41 9.60 2.17 8.77
N PRO A 42 9.88 3.12 9.69
CA PRO A 42 9.54 2.96 11.11
C PRO A 42 8.08 2.58 11.35
N LEU A 43 7.14 3.23 10.66
CA LEU A 43 5.71 2.90 10.77
C LEU A 43 5.43 1.46 10.33
N SER A 44 5.92 1.04 9.16
CA SER A 44 5.70 -0.32 8.66
C SER A 44 6.30 -1.40 9.58
N ASN A 45 7.49 -1.17 10.14
CA ASN A 45 8.07 -2.09 11.13
C ASN A 45 7.19 -2.20 12.37
N ASN A 46 6.71 -1.07 12.90
CA ASN A 46 5.81 -1.08 14.05
C ASN A 46 4.47 -1.78 13.73
N ILE A 47 3.91 -1.60 12.53
CA ILE A 47 2.70 -2.31 12.09
C ILE A 47 2.95 -3.83 12.11
N ILE A 48 4.08 -4.29 11.56
CA ILE A 48 4.46 -5.71 11.55
C ILE A 48 4.59 -6.25 12.97
N ASP A 49 5.24 -5.50 13.86
CA ASP A 49 5.42 -5.90 15.26
C ASP A 49 4.08 -5.95 15.99
N GLN A 50 3.16 -5.01 15.74
CA GLN A 50 1.82 -5.03 16.33
C GLN A 50 0.96 -6.17 15.78
N ILE A 51 1.06 -6.50 14.48
CA ILE A 51 0.42 -7.69 13.91
C ILE A 51 0.95 -8.94 14.60
N TYR A 52 2.28 -9.09 14.71
CA TYR A 52 2.90 -10.24 15.37
C TYR A 52 2.48 -10.37 16.84
N LYS A 53 2.43 -9.26 17.59
CA LYS A 53 1.95 -9.25 18.98
C LYS A 53 0.48 -9.67 19.08
N THR A 54 -0.34 -9.36 18.09
CA THR A 54 -1.78 -9.61 18.12
C THR A 54 -2.13 -11.04 17.72
N ILE A 55 -1.48 -11.59 16.68
CA ILE A 55 -1.86 -12.89 16.09
C ILE A 55 -0.71 -13.91 15.97
N GLY A 56 0.49 -13.58 16.46
CA GLY A 56 1.63 -14.52 16.54
C GLY A 56 2.36 -14.80 15.21
N VAL A 57 1.96 -14.16 14.11
CA VAL A 57 2.51 -14.35 12.76
C VAL A 57 2.78 -13.01 12.08
N LYS A 58 3.68 -12.99 11.11
CA LYS A 58 4.09 -11.77 10.38
C LYS A 58 3.60 -11.79 8.92
N PRO A 59 3.22 -10.62 8.36
CA PRO A 59 3.05 -10.47 6.92
C PRO A 59 4.41 -10.56 6.22
N TYR A 60 4.41 -10.71 4.91
CA TYR A 60 5.58 -10.51 4.06
C TYR A 60 5.94 -9.03 4.06
N TYR A 61 7.22 -8.71 3.84
CA TYR A 61 7.67 -7.32 3.89
C TYR A 61 8.78 -7.05 2.91
N ILE A 62 8.72 -5.88 2.26
CA ILE A 62 9.80 -5.33 1.47
C ILE A 62 9.89 -3.81 1.67
N TYR A 63 11.10 -3.30 1.82
CA TYR A 63 11.33 -1.86 1.74
C TYR A 63 12.63 -1.49 1.05
N ASN A 64 12.57 -0.34 0.38
CA ASN A 64 13.70 0.23 -0.32
C ASN A 64 14.63 1.00 0.64
N THR A 65 15.94 0.82 0.42
CA THR A 65 17.00 1.50 1.17
C THR A 65 17.58 2.71 0.44
N VAL A 66 17.39 2.83 -0.88
CA VAL A 66 17.86 3.94 -1.72
C VAL A 66 16.94 5.15 -1.59
N HIS A 67 17.50 6.35 -1.53
CA HIS A 67 16.72 7.59 -1.44
C HIS A 67 15.93 7.87 -2.73
N ARG A 68 14.65 8.28 -2.59
CA ARG A 68 13.68 8.48 -3.70
C ARG A 68 14.18 9.39 -4.83
N LYS A 69 14.92 10.44 -4.47
CA LYS A 69 15.58 11.35 -5.41
C LYS A 69 16.48 10.67 -6.47
N TYR A 70 16.99 9.47 -6.19
CA TYR A 70 17.81 8.70 -7.15
C TYR A 70 17.01 7.60 -7.85
N LEU A 71 15.92 7.13 -7.23
CA LEU A 71 15.14 5.99 -7.67
C LEU A 71 13.71 6.08 -7.09
N ASP A 72 12.71 6.17 -7.95
CA ASP A 72 11.29 6.10 -7.56
C ASP A 72 10.71 4.76 -8.05
N LEU A 73 10.55 3.82 -7.13
CA LEU A 73 10.08 2.47 -7.40
C LEU A 73 8.55 2.41 -7.60
N ASN A 74 7.82 3.48 -7.23
CA ASN A 74 6.40 3.59 -7.53
C ASN A 74 6.15 4.28 -8.88
N ARG A 75 7.09 4.09 -9.83
CA ARG A 75 7.02 4.49 -11.24
C ARG A 75 7.60 3.37 -12.11
N ALA A 76 7.15 3.29 -13.37
CA ALA A 76 7.76 2.44 -14.37
C ALA A 76 9.26 2.76 -14.53
N CYS A 77 10.08 1.75 -14.86
CA CYS A 77 11.55 1.85 -14.88
C CYS A 77 12.07 3.07 -15.68
N ASN A 78 11.50 3.33 -16.86
CA ASN A 78 11.88 4.46 -17.73
C ASN A 78 11.61 5.86 -17.13
N VAL A 79 10.77 5.96 -16.10
CA VAL A 79 10.45 7.20 -15.37
C VAL A 79 11.10 7.21 -13.99
N GLY A 80 11.09 6.06 -13.31
CA GLY A 80 11.58 5.88 -11.94
C GLY A 80 13.09 5.79 -11.82
N ALA A 81 13.81 5.46 -12.91
CA ALA A 81 15.24 5.20 -12.92
C ALA A 81 15.93 5.74 -14.20
N GLU A 82 16.74 6.79 -14.06
CA GLU A 82 17.34 7.50 -15.20
C GLU A 82 18.72 6.97 -15.61
N THR A 83 19.45 6.31 -14.70
CA THR A 83 20.80 5.79 -14.94
C THR A 83 20.86 4.26 -14.97
N LYS A 84 21.93 3.69 -15.54
CA LYS A 84 22.18 2.23 -15.49
C LYS A 84 22.21 1.69 -14.06
N ILE A 85 22.77 2.45 -13.11
CA ILE A 85 22.84 2.05 -11.69
C ILE A 85 21.45 2.05 -11.07
N SER A 86 20.67 3.12 -11.21
CA SER A 86 19.31 3.18 -10.68
C SER A 86 18.40 2.12 -11.30
N LYS A 87 18.59 1.78 -12.59
CA LYS A 87 17.82 0.73 -13.27
C LYS A 87 18.07 -0.65 -12.67
N LYS A 88 19.33 -0.98 -12.33
CA LYS A 88 19.65 -2.23 -11.61
C LYS A 88 18.92 -2.32 -10.26
N TYR A 89 18.90 -1.25 -9.48
CA TYR A 89 18.15 -1.23 -8.21
C TYR A 89 16.63 -1.30 -8.42
N TRP A 90 16.12 -0.73 -9.52
CA TRP A 90 14.71 -0.88 -9.91
C TRP A 90 14.41 -2.35 -10.21
N ASP A 91 15.20 -2.97 -11.09
CA ASP A 91 15.03 -4.37 -11.50
C ASP A 91 15.11 -5.32 -10.29
N GLU A 92 16.08 -5.12 -9.40
CA GLU A 92 16.24 -5.90 -8.18
C GLU A 92 14.99 -5.82 -7.28
N PHE A 93 14.47 -4.60 -7.03
CA PHE A 93 13.29 -4.41 -6.19
C PHE A 93 12.04 -5.07 -6.80
N HIS A 94 11.81 -4.87 -8.09
CA HIS A 94 10.64 -5.42 -8.77
C HIS A 94 10.73 -6.94 -8.95
N THR A 95 11.94 -7.50 -9.05
CA THR A 95 12.18 -8.95 -9.03
C THR A 95 11.84 -9.53 -7.67
N ILE A 96 12.34 -8.95 -6.57
CA ILE A 96 12.04 -9.43 -5.22
C ILE A 96 10.55 -9.29 -4.89
N LEU A 97 9.92 -8.17 -5.24
CA LEU A 97 8.48 -8.01 -5.01
C LEU A 97 7.65 -9.04 -5.80
N SER A 98 8.04 -9.36 -7.04
CA SER A 98 7.42 -10.43 -7.82
C SER A 98 7.53 -11.78 -7.12
N ASP A 99 8.74 -12.13 -6.65
CA ASP A 99 9.01 -13.38 -5.93
C ASP A 99 8.21 -13.49 -4.61
N LEU A 100 8.12 -12.42 -3.83
CA LEU A 100 7.29 -12.40 -2.62
C LEU A 100 5.80 -12.62 -2.92
N ILE A 101 5.29 -12.03 -4.01
CA ILE A 101 3.91 -12.21 -4.46
C ILE A 101 3.67 -13.65 -4.91
N GLU A 102 4.56 -14.20 -5.74
CA GLU A 102 4.47 -15.57 -6.24
C GLU A 102 4.49 -16.58 -5.09
N HIS A 103 5.45 -16.47 -4.18
CA HIS A 103 5.52 -17.32 -2.98
C HIS A 103 4.26 -17.19 -2.10
N CYS A 104 3.74 -15.98 -1.95
CA CYS A 104 2.52 -15.73 -1.19
C CYS A 104 1.29 -16.44 -1.82
N ILE A 105 1.12 -16.30 -3.13
CA ILE A 105 0.03 -16.94 -3.89
C ILE A 105 0.18 -18.46 -3.87
N GLU A 106 1.38 -19.00 -4.07
CA GLU A 106 1.62 -20.45 -4.06
C GLU A 106 1.16 -21.07 -2.73
N ARG A 107 1.53 -20.42 -1.62
CA ARG A 107 1.25 -20.86 -0.25
C ARG A 107 -0.20 -20.63 0.18
N HIS A 108 -0.82 -19.53 -0.22
CA HIS A 108 -2.10 -19.07 0.34
C HIS A 108 -3.24 -18.91 -0.67
N LYS A 109 -2.98 -19.16 -1.96
CA LYS A 109 -3.90 -19.04 -3.11
C LYS A 109 -4.40 -17.63 -3.44
N HIS A 110 -3.98 -16.63 -2.67
CA HIS A 110 -4.23 -15.21 -2.90
C HIS A 110 -3.14 -14.39 -2.20
N CYS A 111 -3.13 -13.09 -2.46
CA CYS A 111 -2.23 -12.16 -1.81
C CYS A 111 -2.89 -10.78 -1.73
N LEU A 112 -2.69 -10.08 -0.61
CA LEU A 112 -3.04 -8.67 -0.44
C LEU A 112 -1.75 -7.83 -0.38
N LEU A 113 -1.56 -6.93 -1.33
CA LEU A 113 -0.42 -5.99 -1.36
C LEU A 113 -0.80 -4.61 -0.83
N LEU A 114 -0.20 -4.19 0.27
CA LEU A 114 -0.38 -2.85 0.86
C LEU A 114 0.88 -2.01 0.63
N ASP A 115 0.78 -0.98 -0.21
CA ASP A 115 1.88 -0.08 -0.56
C ASP A 115 1.81 1.19 0.29
N LEU A 116 2.69 1.28 1.30
CA LEU A 116 2.66 2.31 2.32
C LEU A 116 3.52 3.52 1.92
N HIS A 117 2.83 4.64 1.84
CA HIS A 117 3.36 5.93 1.43
C HIS A 117 3.09 7.01 2.46
N GLY A 118 3.64 8.18 2.19
CA GLY A 118 3.25 9.34 2.96
C GLY A 118 3.51 10.63 2.24
N ASN A 119 2.71 11.62 2.62
CA ASN A 119 2.65 12.88 1.91
C ASN A 119 2.71 14.08 2.86
N ASN A 120 2.93 15.26 2.26
CA ASN A 120 2.95 16.56 2.94
C ASN A 120 1.90 17.51 2.35
N GLN A 121 0.89 16.99 1.66
CA GLN A 121 -0.14 17.80 0.99
C GLN A 121 -1.48 17.72 1.72
N THR A 122 -1.66 16.68 2.53
CA THR A 122 -2.83 16.50 3.38
C THR A 122 -2.42 16.64 4.84
N GLU A 123 -3.39 17.00 5.68
CA GLU A 123 -3.22 17.12 7.13
C GLU A 123 -4.11 16.10 7.82
N ASN A 124 -3.63 15.54 8.93
CA ASN A 124 -4.39 14.65 9.82
C ASN A 124 -5.18 13.52 9.13
N SER A 125 -4.71 13.00 7.99
CA SER A 125 -5.50 12.10 7.16
C SER A 125 -4.72 10.90 6.62
N ILE A 126 -5.43 9.80 6.48
CA ILE A 126 -5.03 8.58 5.78
C ILE A 126 -5.88 8.49 4.51
N GLN A 127 -5.25 8.26 3.36
CA GLN A 127 -5.96 8.04 2.10
C GLN A 127 -5.66 6.65 1.56
N LEU A 128 -6.70 5.94 1.17
CA LEU A 128 -6.65 4.61 0.57
C LEU A 128 -6.89 4.75 -0.94
N GLY A 129 -5.85 4.49 -1.71
CA GLY A 129 -5.86 4.47 -3.18
C GLY A 129 -6.16 3.07 -3.69
N TYR A 130 -7.21 2.95 -4.51
CA TYR A 130 -7.71 1.68 -5.05
C TYR A 130 -7.46 1.52 -6.56
N GLY A 131 -6.53 2.30 -7.13
CA GLY A 131 -6.23 2.32 -8.56
C GLY A 131 -7.26 3.00 -9.45
N ILE A 132 -8.35 3.51 -8.87
CA ILE A 132 -9.43 4.23 -9.55
C ILE A 132 -9.43 5.72 -9.22
N SER A 133 -9.84 6.54 -10.18
CA SER A 133 -9.76 8.00 -10.06
C SER A 133 -10.61 8.57 -8.91
N LYS A 134 -10.25 9.77 -8.45
CA LYS A 134 -11.08 10.56 -7.50
C LYS A 134 -12.53 10.69 -7.97
N LYS A 135 -12.75 10.84 -9.29
CA LYS A 135 -14.10 10.96 -9.87
C LYS A 135 -14.89 9.66 -9.73
N CYS A 136 -14.26 8.50 -9.90
CA CYS A 136 -14.86 7.19 -9.68
C CYS A 136 -15.29 7.04 -8.21
N VAL A 137 -14.37 7.35 -7.29
CA VAL A 137 -14.62 7.27 -5.85
C VAL A 137 -15.70 8.25 -5.37
N LEU A 138 -15.73 9.49 -5.86
CA LEU A 138 -16.73 10.46 -5.40
C LEU A 138 -18.12 10.24 -6.00
N ASN A 139 -18.22 9.58 -7.16
CA ASN A 139 -19.50 9.35 -7.84
C ASN A 139 -19.97 7.89 -7.77
N TYR A 140 -19.27 7.02 -7.04
CA TYR A 140 -19.58 5.59 -6.93
C TYR A 140 -19.65 4.90 -8.30
N LYS A 141 -18.75 5.27 -9.23
CA LYS A 141 -18.71 4.74 -10.59
C LYS A 141 -17.46 3.90 -10.81
N ASP A 142 -17.59 2.85 -11.61
CA ASP A 142 -16.49 1.97 -12.02
C ASP A 142 -15.69 1.41 -10.83
N LEU A 143 -16.37 1.14 -9.71
CA LEU A 143 -15.72 0.66 -8.48
C LEU A 143 -15.17 -0.76 -8.63
N ASP A 144 -15.78 -1.55 -9.50
CA ASP A 144 -15.35 -2.88 -9.96
C ASP A 144 -14.00 -2.86 -10.68
N LYS A 145 -13.57 -1.69 -11.21
CA LYS A 145 -12.26 -1.49 -11.83
C LYS A 145 -11.14 -1.19 -10.83
N SER A 146 -11.42 -1.29 -9.53
CA SER A 146 -10.42 -1.15 -8.48
C SER A 146 -9.36 -2.25 -8.52
N THR A 147 -8.25 -2.01 -7.85
CA THR A 147 -7.17 -2.99 -7.65
C THR A 147 -7.53 -4.07 -6.62
N LEU A 148 -8.80 -4.20 -6.22
CA LEU A 148 -9.34 -5.27 -5.38
C LEU A 148 -9.92 -6.40 -6.25
N LYS A 149 -9.13 -6.86 -7.23
CA LYS A 149 -9.57 -7.76 -8.30
C LYS A 149 -10.14 -9.09 -7.81
N ASN A 150 -9.54 -9.67 -6.78
CA ASN A 150 -9.96 -10.97 -6.28
C ASN A 150 -11.20 -10.80 -5.38
N LEU A 151 -11.22 -9.81 -4.49
CA LEU A 151 -12.39 -9.55 -3.63
C LEU A 151 -13.63 -9.10 -4.42
N ASN A 152 -13.48 -8.37 -5.54
CA ASN A 152 -14.61 -7.94 -6.38
C ASN A 152 -15.43 -9.11 -6.96
N GLN A 153 -14.90 -10.33 -6.95
CA GLN A 153 -15.63 -11.53 -7.38
C GLN A 153 -16.62 -12.04 -6.32
N PHE A 154 -16.43 -11.64 -5.06
CA PHE A 154 -17.17 -12.17 -3.91
C PHE A 154 -18.03 -11.12 -3.20
N TYR A 155 -17.71 -9.84 -3.35
CA TYR A 155 -18.37 -8.75 -2.65
C TYR A 155 -18.75 -7.61 -3.59
N ASP A 156 -19.78 -6.85 -3.22
CA ASP A 156 -20.10 -5.58 -3.89
C ASP A 156 -18.90 -4.63 -3.77
N PRO A 157 -18.34 -4.12 -4.89
CA PRO A 157 -17.24 -3.14 -4.88
C PRO A 157 -17.52 -1.91 -4.02
N LYS A 158 -18.80 -1.54 -3.86
CA LYS A 158 -19.17 -0.44 -2.95
C LYS A 158 -18.92 -0.79 -1.49
N SER A 159 -19.19 -2.03 -1.08
CA SER A 159 -18.90 -2.46 0.29
C SER A 159 -17.40 -2.46 0.57
N LEU A 160 -16.61 -2.97 -0.39
CA LEU A 160 -15.16 -3.05 -0.32
C LEU A 160 -14.45 -1.69 -0.19
N ILE A 161 -15.08 -0.60 -0.65
CA ILE A 161 -14.47 0.74 -0.63
C ILE A 161 -15.02 1.59 0.52
N TYR A 162 -16.29 1.46 0.89
CA TYR A 162 -16.96 2.40 1.82
C TYR A 162 -17.64 1.80 3.04
N MET A 163 -17.81 0.47 3.12
CA MET A 163 -18.65 -0.13 4.15
C MET A 163 -17.85 -1.16 4.97
N GLU A 164 -18.52 -2.13 5.58
CA GLU A 164 -17.94 -3.11 6.50
C GLU A 164 -16.79 -3.92 5.91
N ASN A 165 -16.79 -4.12 4.58
CA ASN A 165 -15.72 -4.82 3.88
C ASN A 165 -14.50 -3.93 3.60
N SER A 166 -14.58 -2.61 3.82
CA SER A 166 -13.48 -1.68 3.53
C SER A 166 -12.39 -1.69 4.58
N LEU A 167 -11.14 -1.49 4.15
CA LEU A 167 -10.00 -1.34 5.07
C LEU A 167 -10.20 -0.13 6.01
N SER A 168 -10.89 0.92 5.55
CA SER A 168 -11.19 2.10 6.38
C SER A 168 -12.16 1.82 7.52
N PHE A 169 -12.95 0.72 7.46
CA PHE A 169 -13.88 0.31 8.52
C PHE A 169 -13.17 0.01 9.84
N GLY A 170 -11.94 -0.52 9.78
CA GLY A 170 -11.15 -0.81 10.97
C GLY A 170 -10.64 0.41 11.73
N PHE A 171 -10.58 1.58 11.07
CA PHE A 171 -10.03 2.80 11.67
C PHE A 171 -11.10 3.55 12.45
N ARG A 172 -10.90 3.65 13.77
CA ARG A 172 -11.80 4.36 14.69
C ARG A 172 -11.25 5.72 15.09
N GLN A 173 -9.92 5.83 15.20
CA GLN A 173 -9.24 6.99 15.80
C GLN A 173 -8.63 7.96 14.79
N PHE A 174 -8.67 7.65 13.49
CA PHE A 174 -8.07 8.47 12.43
C PHE A 174 -9.07 8.76 11.32
N ASP A 175 -8.90 9.94 10.71
CA ASP A 175 -9.62 10.31 9.51
C ASP A 175 -9.05 9.53 8.33
N VAL A 176 -9.90 8.72 7.72
CA VAL A 176 -9.57 7.89 6.57
C VAL A 176 -10.48 8.25 5.41
N PHE A 177 -9.92 8.29 4.20
CA PHE A 177 -10.68 8.46 2.98
C PHE A 177 -10.31 7.41 1.93
N PRO A 178 -11.28 6.82 1.21
CA PRO A 178 -12.71 6.84 1.49
C PRO A 178 -13.06 6.02 2.73
N LYS A 179 -14.07 6.45 3.49
CA LYS A 179 -14.57 5.76 4.70
C LYS A 179 -16.04 5.44 4.71
N SER A 180 -16.86 6.26 4.05
CA SER A 180 -18.30 6.02 3.93
C SER A 180 -18.84 6.75 2.69
N ILE A 181 -20.07 6.43 2.31
CA ILE A 181 -20.80 7.06 1.19
C ILE A 181 -21.08 8.56 1.46
N ILE A 182 -20.93 9.03 2.69
CA ILE A 182 -21.14 10.44 3.05
C ILE A 182 -19.81 11.21 3.03
N ASN A 183 -18.68 10.50 3.01
CA ASN A 183 -17.38 11.14 3.09
C ASN A 183 -17.01 11.80 1.74
N LYS A 184 -17.14 13.13 1.67
CA LYS A 184 -16.73 13.93 0.52
C LYS A 184 -15.36 14.55 0.81
N LEU A 185 -14.35 14.14 0.05
CA LEU A 185 -12.99 14.69 0.08
C LEU A 185 -12.94 16.21 -0.24
N GLY A 186 -14.03 16.80 -0.73
CA GLY A 186 -14.08 18.20 -1.16
C GLY A 186 -13.02 18.50 -2.23
N THR A 187 -12.30 19.60 -2.03
CA THR A 187 -11.19 20.04 -2.90
C THR A 187 -9.85 19.35 -2.58
N GLN A 188 -9.75 18.58 -1.50
CA GLN A 188 -8.48 17.95 -1.12
C GLN A 188 -7.99 16.97 -2.19
N LEU A 189 -6.67 16.84 -2.29
CA LEU A 189 -6.01 15.88 -3.18
C LEU A 189 -6.43 14.46 -2.81
N TYR A 190 -6.61 13.60 -3.81
CA TYR A 190 -6.77 12.15 -3.63
C TYR A 190 -5.59 11.43 -4.28
N TYR A 191 -4.89 10.60 -3.52
CA TYR A 191 -3.93 9.66 -4.09
C TYR A 191 -4.65 8.39 -4.52
N ASP A 192 -4.88 8.26 -5.82
CA ASP A 192 -5.64 7.15 -6.42
C ASP A 192 -4.87 5.83 -6.43
N GLY A 193 -3.55 5.87 -6.35
CA GLY A 193 -2.67 4.70 -6.34
C GLY A 193 -1.66 4.72 -7.48
N GLY A 194 -0.43 4.33 -7.15
CA GLY A 194 0.72 4.40 -8.02
C GLY A 194 0.94 3.17 -8.91
N TYR A 195 2.14 3.10 -9.47
CA TYR A 195 2.58 2.03 -10.36
C TYR A 195 2.53 0.66 -9.70
N ILE A 196 3.00 0.52 -8.46
CA ILE A 196 3.14 -0.76 -7.77
C ILE A 196 1.78 -1.47 -7.70
N ILE A 197 0.78 -0.83 -7.08
CA ILE A 197 -0.53 -1.48 -6.88
C ILE A 197 -1.20 -1.82 -8.22
N LYS A 198 -1.11 -0.92 -9.21
CA LYS A 198 -1.75 -1.09 -10.52
C LYS A 198 -1.08 -2.23 -11.30
N THR A 199 0.25 -2.24 -11.35
CA THR A 199 1.01 -3.25 -12.11
C THR A 199 0.87 -4.64 -11.51
N TYR A 200 1.00 -4.78 -10.19
CA TYR A 200 1.03 -6.08 -9.56
C TYR A 200 -0.37 -6.69 -9.38
N SER A 201 -1.39 -5.86 -9.10
CA SER A 201 -2.78 -6.31 -9.16
C SER A 201 -3.13 -6.86 -10.53
N GLU A 202 -2.77 -6.16 -11.61
CA GLU A 202 -3.01 -6.61 -12.98
C GLU A 202 -2.25 -7.90 -13.30
N LYS A 203 -0.94 -7.92 -13.07
CA LYS A 203 -0.04 -9.03 -13.44
C LYS A 203 -0.41 -10.35 -12.76
N TYR A 204 -0.77 -10.30 -11.47
CA TYR A 204 -0.96 -11.50 -10.65
C TYR A 204 -2.42 -11.75 -10.26
N ASN A 205 -3.35 -10.90 -10.70
CA ASN A 205 -4.76 -10.95 -10.29
C ASN A 205 -4.95 -10.91 -8.77
N ILE A 206 -4.18 -10.04 -8.09
CA ILE A 206 -4.21 -9.88 -6.62
C ILE A 206 -4.93 -8.61 -6.20
N ASP A 207 -5.32 -8.58 -4.93
CA ASP A 207 -5.83 -7.39 -4.28
C ASP A 207 -4.68 -6.48 -3.84
N SER A 208 -4.79 -5.18 -4.10
CA SER A 208 -3.78 -4.22 -3.64
C SER A 208 -4.33 -2.84 -3.34
N ILE A 209 -3.73 -2.16 -2.37
CA ILE A 209 -4.16 -0.84 -1.88
C ILE A 209 -2.93 0.02 -1.62
N GLN A 210 -2.93 1.25 -2.12
CA GLN A 210 -1.95 2.26 -1.72
C GLN A 210 -2.46 3.01 -0.49
N ILE A 211 -1.61 3.20 0.51
CA ILE A 211 -1.96 3.87 1.76
C ILE A 211 -1.10 5.12 1.88
N GLU A 212 -1.73 6.29 1.83
CA GLU A 212 -1.06 7.59 1.87
C GLU A 212 -1.35 8.31 3.18
N ILE A 213 -0.31 8.59 3.95
CA ILE A 213 -0.46 9.10 5.31
C ILE A 213 0.18 10.48 5.43
N SER A 214 -0.57 11.44 5.97
CA SER A 214 -0.03 12.78 6.25
C SER A 214 1.20 12.72 7.17
N LYS A 215 2.14 13.64 6.95
CA LYS A 215 3.42 13.66 7.69
C LYS A 215 3.25 13.83 9.19
N ASN A 216 2.29 14.63 9.62
CA ASN A 216 2.09 14.92 11.04
C ASN A 216 1.65 13.66 11.80
N LEU A 217 0.72 12.85 11.25
CA LEU A 217 0.32 11.58 11.85
C LEU A 217 1.50 10.61 11.98
N ARG A 218 2.35 10.51 10.95
CA ARG A 218 3.54 9.63 10.97
C ARG A 218 4.62 10.09 11.94
N LYS A 219 4.70 11.40 12.22
CA LYS A 219 5.72 11.98 13.09
C LYS A 219 5.30 11.95 14.55
N GLU A 220 4.04 12.25 14.85
CA GLU A 220 3.57 12.53 16.21
C GLU A 220 2.78 11.37 16.83
N ASN A 221 2.16 10.51 16.01
CA ASN A 221 1.25 9.45 16.48
C ASN A 221 1.75 8.05 16.15
N LEU A 222 3.06 7.84 15.91
CA LEU A 222 3.60 6.61 15.32
C LEU A 222 3.11 5.32 15.99
N GLU A 223 3.10 5.27 17.32
CA GLU A 223 2.68 4.08 18.09
C GLU A 223 1.17 3.82 17.97
N GLN A 224 0.34 4.81 18.27
CA GLN A 224 -1.11 4.71 18.15
C GLN A 224 -1.54 4.39 16.71
N LEU A 225 -0.91 5.05 15.74
CA LEU A 225 -1.12 4.83 14.31
C LEU A 225 -0.77 3.39 13.91
N SER A 226 0.40 2.88 14.34
CA SER A 226 0.80 1.50 14.05
C SER A 226 -0.15 0.45 14.65
N THR A 227 -0.66 0.71 15.85
CA THR A 227 -1.61 -0.17 16.55
C THR A 227 -2.95 -0.20 15.81
N GLU A 228 -3.47 0.96 15.40
CA GLU A 228 -4.72 1.04 14.66
C GLU A 228 -4.58 0.38 13.27
N PHE A 229 -3.47 0.61 12.56
CA PHE A 229 -3.20 -0.07 11.29
C PHE A 229 -3.18 -1.59 11.44
N ALA A 230 -2.48 -2.13 12.44
CA ALA A 230 -2.43 -3.56 12.68
C ALA A 230 -3.83 -4.15 12.89
N LYS A 231 -4.64 -3.52 13.76
CA LYS A 231 -6.03 -3.93 14.01
C LYS A 231 -6.88 -3.86 12.73
N SER A 232 -6.79 -2.77 11.98
CA SER A 232 -7.55 -2.57 10.74
C SER A 232 -7.18 -3.58 9.66
N ILE A 233 -5.89 -3.87 9.48
CA ILE A 233 -5.41 -4.85 8.50
C ILE A 233 -5.88 -6.25 8.88
N ILE A 234 -5.75 -6.63 10.16
CA ILE A 234 -6.23 -7.91 10.67
C ILE A 234 -7.74 -8.04 10.46
N LEU A 235 -8.52 -7.02 10.85
CA LEU A 235 -9.97 -7.02 10.69
C LEU A 235 -10.39 -7.11 9.22
N PHE A 236 -9.78 -6.31 8.34
CA PHE A 236 -10.02 -6.35 6.90
C PHE A 236 -9.73 -7.75 6.34
N TYR A 237 -8.64 -8.37 6.77
CA TYR A 237 -8.32 -9.73 6.35
C TYR A 237 -9.38 -10.74 6.79
N PHE A 238 -9.76 -10.72 8.07
CA PHE A 238 -10.75 -11.65 8.63
C PHE A 238 -12.16 -11.47 8.05
N ILE A 239 -12.60 -10.24 7.79
CA ILE A 239 -13.93 -9.98 7.22
C ILE A 239 -14.01 -10.46 5.77
N ASN A 240 -12.94 -10.28 4.99
CA ASN A 240 -13.01 -10.44 3.53
C ASN A 240 -12.46 -11.77 3.03
N TYR A 241 -11.40 -12.31 3.62
CA TYR A 241 -10.73 -13.49 3.07
C TYR A 241 -11.11 -14.77 3.82
N TYR A 242 -11.21 -14.70 5.15
CA TYR A 242 -11.55 -15.88 5.96
C TYR A 242 -12.87 -16.56 5.54
N PRO A 243 -13.97 -15.84 5.21
CA PRO A 243 -15.20 -16.47 4.76
C PRO A 243 -15.07 -17.15 3.39
N ILE A 244 -14.19 -16.66 2.51
CA ILE A 244 -13.91 -17.27 1.21
C ILE A 244 -13.19 -18.61 1.42
N PHE A 245 -12.22 -18.65 2.34
CA PHE A 245 -11.49 -19.88 2.69
C PHE A 245 -12.41 -21.00 3.19
N LEU A 246 -13.40 -20.66 4.00
CA LEU A 246 -14.34 -21.65 4.54
C LEU A 246 -15.31 -22.22 3.49
N LYS A 247 -15.49 -21.53 2.35
CA LYS A 247 -16.39 -21.99 1.27
C LYS A 247 -15.68 -22.86 0.23
N ASN A 248 -14.36 -22.72 0.12
CA ASN A 248 -13.53 -23.39 -0.88
C ASN A 248 -12.78 -24.63 -0.35
N ASN A 249 -12.96 -24.96 0.93
CA ASN A 249 -12.52 -26.21 1.57
C ASN A 249 -13.73 -26.97 2.09
#